data_AF-A0A439U1L6-F1
#
_entry.id   AF-A0A439U1L6-F1
#
_cell.length_a   1.000
_cell.length_b   1.000
_cell.length_c   1.000
_cell.angle_alpha   90.00
_cell.angle_beta   90.00
_cell.angle_gamma   90.00
#
_symmetry.space_group_name_H-M   'P 1'
#
loop_
_entity.id
_entity.type
_entity.pdbx_description
1 polymer ?
#
loop_
_entity_poly.entity_id
_entity_poly.type
_entity_poly.pdbx_seq_one_letter_code
_entity_poly.pdbx_strand_id
1 'polypeptide(L)' 'MLDITREFTRPTPQEALARPFASAMRHAAAVKEETVADQLIAAAAKSAEIEAWISRQLTAGQKPSQILAEMGQGGQHV' A
#
# COMPACT_ATOMS: atom_id res chain seq x y z
N MET A 1 -33.30 12.27 -26.19
CA MET A 1 -33.65 10.85 -26.00
C MET A 1 -32.38 10.05 -26.27
N LEU A 2 -31.66 9.65 -25.21
CA LEU A 2 -30.39 8.91 -25.34
C LEU A 2 -30.72 7.42 -25.36
N ASP A 3 -30.60 6.80 -26.54
CA ASP A 3 -30.76 5.36 -26.72
C ASP A 3 -29.49 4.65 -26.24
N ILE A 4 -29.50 4.24 -24.96
CA ILE A 4 -28.52 3.33 -24.43
C ILE A 4 -28.96 1.91 -24.76
N THR A 5 -28.59 1.44 -25.95
CA THR A 5 -28.63 0.02 -26.29
C THR A 5 -27.64 -0.71 -25.37
N ARG A 6 -28.08 -1.10 -24.16
CA ARG A 6 -27.34 -2.03 -23.30
C ARG A 6 -27.59 -3.44 -23.83
N GLU A 7 -26.68 -3.92 -24.66
CA GLU A 7 -26.59 -5.33 -25.02
C GLU A 7 -26.21 -6.12 -23.76
N PHE A 8 -27.22 -6.58 -23.01
CA PHE A 8 -27.04 -7.49 -21.88
C PHE A 8 -26.78 -8.91 -22.40
N THR A 9 -25.59 -9.13 -22.96
CA THR A 9 -25.12 -10.48 -23.26
C THR A 9 -24.92 -11.21 -21.92
N ARG A 10 -25.60 -12.36 -21.75
CA ARG A 10 -25.39 -13.19 -20.56
C ARG A 10 -23.93 -13.65 -20.56
N PRO A 11 -23.20 -13.50 -19.45
CA PRO A 11 -21.83 -13.98 -19.36
C PRO A 11 -21.84 -15.50 -19.58
N THR A 12 -20.85 -16.00 -20.32
CA THR A 12 -20.68 -17.45 -20.47
C THR A 12 -20.45 -18.09 -19.10
N PRO A 13 -20.77 -19.40 -18.91
CA PRO A 13 -20.51 -20.08 -17.65
C PRO A 13 -19.05 -19.96 -17.20
N GLN A 14 -18.11 -19.96 -18.15
CA GLN A 14 -16.68 -19.77 -17.89
C GLN A 14 -16.36 -18.36 -17.38
N GLU A 15 -16.95 -17.32 -17.95
CA GLU A 15 -16.80 -15.94 -17.46
C GLU A 15 -17.46 -15.77 -16.08
N ALA A 16 -18.63 -16.36 -15.85
CA ALA A 16 -19.30 -16.30 -14.55
C ALA A 16 -18.43 -16.91 -13.43
N LEU A 17 -17.70 -17.99 -13.74
CA LEU A 17 -16.76 -18.63 -12.82
C LEU A 17 -15.46 -17.84 -12.65
N ALA A 18 -14.96 -17.18 -13.70
CA ALA A 18 -13.71 -16.41 -13.65
C ALA A 18 -13.88 -15.01 -13.01
N ARG A 19 -15.07 -14.42 -13.08
CA ARG A 19 -15.39 -13.09 -12.51
C ARG A 19 -15.08 -12.93 -11.01
N PRO A 20 -15.47 -13.86 -10.10
CA PRO A 20 -15.13 -13.72 -8.69
C PRO A 20 -13.61 -13.77 -8.45
N PHE A 21 -12.89 -14.63 -9.17
CA PHE A 21 -11.44 -14.71 -9.09
C PHE A 21 -10.75 -13.44 -9.61
N ALA A 22 -11.18 -12.92 -10.76
CA ALA A 22 -10.67 -11.66 -11.31
C ALA A 22 -10.94 -10.47 -10.38
N SER A 23 -12.12 -10.43 -9.75
CA SER A 23 -12.46 -9.44 -8.74
C SER A 23 -11.58 -9.55 -7.49
N ALA A 24 -11.31 -10.77 -7.02
CA ALA A 24 -10.44 -11.02 -5.87
C ALA A 24 -8.97 -10.64 -6.17
N MET A 25 -8.44 -10.99 -7.34
CA MET A 25 -7.10 -10.60 -7.78
C MET A 25 -6.95 -9.09 -7.96
N ARG A 26 -8.00 -8.42 -8.47
CA ARG A 26 -8.05 -6.95 -8.55
C ARG A 26 -8.07 -6.32 -7.16
N HIS A 27 -8.76 -6.94 -6.20
CA HIS A 27 -8.70 -6.50 -4.80
C HIS A 27 -7.31 -6.73 -4.21
N ALA A 28 -6.71 -7.91 -4.36
CA ALA A 28 -5.37 -8.21 -3.88
C ALA A 28 -4.30 -7.28 -4.47
N ALA A 29 -4.44 -6.89 -5.74
CA ALA A 29 -3.57 -5.89 -6.36
C ALA A 29 -3.80 -4.46 -5.83
N ALA A 30 -5.01 -4.15 -5.36
CA ALA A 30 -5.36 -2.87 -4.73
C ALA A 30 -5.00 -2.81 -3.24
N VAL A 31 -4.90 -3.95 -2.55
CA VAL A 31 -4.35 -4.06 -1.19
C VAL A 31 -2.83 -4.12 -1.26
N LYS A 32 -2.21 -3.14 -1.92
CA LYS A 32 -0.81 -2.82 -1.65
C LYS A 32 -0.82 -1.99 -0.37
N GLU A 33 -1.17 -2.62 0.75
CA GLU A 33 -1.10 -1.98 2.05
C GLU A 33 0.37 -1.69 2.33
N GLU A 34 0.75 -0.42 2.19
CA GLU A 34 2.10 0.02 2.49
C GLU A 34 2.36 -0.21 3.98
N THR A 35 3.17 -1.22 4.28
CA THR A 35 3.43 -1.59 5.66
C THR A 35 4.27 -0.51 6.34
N VAL A 36 4.26 -0.49 7.67
CA VAL A 36 5.18 0.37 8.44
C VAL A 36 6.65 0.12 8.05
N ALA A 37 6.98 -1.14 7.72
CA ALA A 37 8.32 -1.49 7.26
C ALA A 37 8.62 -0.87 5.88
N ASP A 38 7.69 -0.93 4.92
CA ASP A 38 7.84 -0.28 3.61
C ASP A 38 8.07 1.22 3.75
N GLN A 39 7.33 1.89 4.65
CA GLN A 39 7.49 3.32 4.91
C GLN A 39 8.87 3.65 5.48
N LEU A 40 9.38 2.85 6.42
CA LEU A 40 10.72 3.04 6.98
C LEU A 40 11.82 2.76 5.95
N ILE A 41 11.65 1.75 5.10
CA ILE A 41 12.59 1.44 4.00
C ILE A 41 12.59 2.59 3.00
N ALA A 42 11.43 3.10 2.62
CA ALA A 42 11.30 4.25 1.72
C ALA A 42 11.90 5.53 2.34
N ALA A 43 11.80 5.72 3.65
CA ALA A 43 12.42 6.84 4.35
C ALA A 43 13.96 6.70 4.40
N ALA A 44 14.46 5.51 4.74
CA ALA A 44 15.90 5.21 4.75
C ALA A 44 16.54 5.44 3.37
N ALA A 45 15.84 5.05 2.29
CA ALA A 45 16.32 5.23 0.93
C ALA A 45 16.52 6.70 0.51
N LYS A 46 15.91 7.67 1.23
CA LYS A 46 16.05 9.10 0.92
C LYS A 46 17.37 9.69 1.39
N SER A 47 17.97 9.16 2.47
CA SER A 47 19.21 9.69 3.04
C SER A 47 19.88 8.70 3.97
N ALA A 48 21.21 8.56 3.84
CA ALA A 48 22.03 7.74 4.74
C ALA A 48 21.97 8.20 6.21
N GLU A 49 21.70 9.49 6.47
CA GLU A 49 21.50 10.00 7.83
C GLU A 49 20.20 9.45 8.43
N ILE A 50 19.12 9.43 7.65
CA ILE A 50 17.82 8.90 8.05
C ILE A 50 17.92 7.39 8.28
N GLU A 51 18.59 6.65 7.40
CA GLU A 51 18.88 5.24 7.57
C GLU A 51 19.65 4.95 8.88
N ALA A 52 20.72 5.70 9.14
CA ALA A 52 21.52 5.54 10.35
C ALA A 52 20.72 5.88 11.62
N TRP A 53 19.80 6.84 11.55
CA TRP A 53 18.90 7.14 12.67
C TRP A 53 17.90 6.00 12.90
N ILE A 54 17.23 5.50 11.86
CA ILE A 54 16.29 4.34 11.96
C ILE A 54 17.01 3.15 12.57
N SER A 55 18.23 2.84 12.08
CA SER A 55 19.02 1.70 12.55
C SER A 55 19.34 1.78 14.04
N ARG A 56 19.64 2.98 14.55
CA ARG A 56 19.87 3.21 15.99
C ARG A 56 18.61 2.97 16.80
N GLN A 57 17.46 3.44 16.34
CA GLN A 57 16.19 3.24 17.04
C GLN A 57 15.79 1.76 17.10
N LEU A 58 15.97 1.03 15.99
CA LEU A 58 15.75 -0.41 15.95
C LEU A 58 16.68 -1.16 16.92
N THR A 59 17.96 -0.77 16.97
CA THR A 59 18.95 -1.34 17.91
C THR A 59 18.59 -1.04 19.37
N ALA A 60 17.99 0.13 19.64
CA ALA A 60 17.48 0.50 20.95
C ALA A 60 16.18 -0.25 21.34
N GLY A 61 15.66 -1.13 20.48
CA GLY A 61 14.44 -1.91 20.73
C GLY A 61 13.15 -1.12 20.52
N GLN A 62 13.22 0.03 19.84
CA GLN A 62 12.03 0.82 19.54
C GLN A 62 11.17 0.12 18.48
N LYS A 63 9.85 0.23 18.63
CA LYS A 63 8.90 -0.38 17.69
C LYS A 63 8.90 0.40 16.36
N PRO A 64 8.87 -0.29 15.20
CA PRO A 64 8.81 0.36 13.89
C PRO A 64 7.70 1.41 13.74
N SER A 65 6.52 1.17 14.31
CA SER A 65 5.40 2.13 14.27
C SER A 65 5.67 3.40 15.08
N GLN A 66 6.46 3.30 16.15
CA GLN A 66 6.84 4.44 16.98
C GLN A 66 7.92 5.28 16.29
N ILE A 67 8.92 4.62 15.69
CA ILE A 67 9.95 5.25 14.85
C ILE A 67 9.30 6.08 13.74
N LEU A 68 8.31 5.49 13.06
CA LEU A 68 7.59 6.15 11.97
C LEU A 68 6.77 7.35 12.47
N ALA A 69 6.15 7.25 13.65
CA ALA A 69 5.41 8.36 14.24
C ALA A 69 6.33 9.55 14.60
N GLU A 70 7.52 9.29 15.15
CA GLU A 70 8.50 10.32 15.48
C GLU A 70 9.06 11.03 14.24
N MET A 71 9.24 10.30 13.14
CA MET A 71 9.58 10.92 11.84
C MET A 71 8.48 11.86 11.33
N GLY A 72 7.22 11.43 11.43
CA GLY A 72 6.07 12.24 10.99
C GLY A 72 5.87 13.51 11.82
N GLN A 73 6.24 13.47 13.11
CA GLN A 73 6.17 14.61 14.02
C GLN A 73 7.33 15.60 13.85
N GLY A 74 8.48 15.16 13.32
CA GLY A 74 9.64 16.01 13.01
C GLY A 74 9.60 16.67 11.62
N GLY A 75 8.65 16.29 10.74
CA GLY A 75 8.61 16.72 9.34
C GLY A 75 7.91 18.06 9.04
N GLN A 76 7.40 18.78 10.06
CA GLN A 76 6.68 20.06 9.86
C GLN A 76 7.57 21.31 10.06
N HIS A 77 8.88 21.15 10.30
CA HIS A 77 9.76 22.26 10.64
C HIS A 77 11.12 22.18 9.93
N VAL A 78 11.11 22.27 8.60
CA VAL A 78 12.19 22.87 7.78
C VAL A 78 11.61 23.51 6.53
#